data_AF-A0A2M8TW23-F1
#
_entry.id   AF-A0A2M8TW23-F1
#
_cell.length_a   1.000
_cell.length_b   1.000
_cell.length_c   1.000
_cell.angle_alpha   90.00
_cell.angle_beta   90.00
_cell.angle_gamma   90.00
#
_symmetry.space_group_name_H-M   'P 1'
#
loop_
_entity.id
_entity.type
_entity.pdbx_description
1 polymer ?
#
loop_
_entity_poly.entity_id
_entity_poly.type
_entity_poly.pdbx_seq_one_letter_code
_entity_poly.pdbx_strand_id
1 'polypeptide(L)'
;MFNNKPSYTSYFSKEEYPIIEAIHNKDKEKLCTLMQRGWNINSTGKGGMTYLEYAVFTDNYKMTEFLLENGADPNLISLVDPNDRYGPEGMLPLSSACHSKHSIKFVKLLIKYGANVNDDRAPLPIFAAALNNDKRKIEYLLEHGADINKLQEGFNTVITDQVTAGKWPMVLWLWDKGADPMKTGEDETNVAVWVQERIDGTGLTEDGERVKARLESIGVKFPYRPVKKESMETDK
;
A
#
# COMPACT_ATOMS: atom_id res chain seq x y z
N MET A 1 1.96 24.87 -26.09
CA MET A 1 2.81 25.17 -24.92
C MET A 1 2.20 24.48 -23.72
N PHE A 2 2.65 23.27 -23.40
CA PHE A 2 2.22 22.61 -22.17
C PHE A 2 2.79 23.40 -20.99
N ASN A 3 1.90 23.90 -20.13
CA ASN A 3 2.27 24.71 -18.98
C ASN A 3 3.15 23.84 -18.07
N ASN A 4 4.46 24.11 -18.06
CA ASN A 4 5.49 23.33 -17.36
C ASN A 4 5.47 23.64 -15.85
N LYS A 5 4.27 23.67 -15.24
CA LYS A 5 4.12 23.96 -13.82
C LYS A 5 4.75 22.81 -13.02
N PRO A 6 5.60 23.10 -12.04
CA PRO A 6 6.20 22.06 -11.21
C PRO A 6 5.14 21.21 -10.52
N SER A 7 5.40 19.91 -10.41
CA SER A 7 4.44 18.93 -9.85
C SER A 7 4.02 19.24 -8.41
N TYR A 8 4.81 20.02 -7.65
CA TYR A 8 4.47 20.41 -6.29
C TYR A 8 3.36 21.46 -6.19
N THR A 9 3.07 22.21 -7.26
CA THR A 9 2.11 23.34 -7.22
C THR A 9 0.67 22.91 -6.99
N SER A 10 0.35 21.62 -7.12
CA SER A 10 -0.97 21.05 -6.77
C SER A 10 -1.09 20.62 -5.31
N TYR A 11 0.04 20.41 -4.62
CA TYR A 11 0.06 19.82 -3.26
C TYR A 11 0.50 20.82 -2.18
N PHE A 12 1.18 21.89 -2.59
CA PHE A 12 1.79 22.86 -1.69
C PHE A 12 1.33 24.28 -2.01
N SER A 13 1.16 25.10 -0.98
CA SER A 13 0.90 26.53 -1.08
C SER A 13 2.19 27.31 -1.32
N LYS A 14 2.09 28.60 -1.66
CA LYS A 14 3.26 29.44 -1.97
C LYS A 14 4.18 29.59 -0.75
N GLU A 15 3.60 29.51 0.43
CA GLU A 15 4.29 29.55 1.71
C GLU A 15 5.29 28.40 1.81
N GLU A 16 4.96 27.22 1.27
CA GLU A 16 5.82 26.02 1.28
C GLU A 16 6.76 25.90 0.06
N TYR A 17 6.67 26.80 -0.91
CA TYR A 17 7.52 26.75 -2.12
C TYR A 17 9.02 26.75 -1.81
N PRO A 18 9.54 27.58 -0.88
CA PRO A 18 10.97 27.61 -0.60
C PRO A 18 11.54 26.25 -0.19
N ILE A 19 10.80 25.47 0.61
CA ILE A 19 11.25 24.15 1.06
C ILE A 19 11.03 23.08 0.00
N ILE A 20 9.87 23.07 -0.68
CA ILE A 20 9.60 22.03 -1.67
C ILE A 20 10.48 22.18 -2.91
N GLU A 21 10.85 23.41 -3.28
CA GLU A 21 11.87 23.68 -4.30
C GLU A 21 13.23 23.16 -3.89
N ALA A 22 13.61 23.32 -2.61
CA ALA A 22 14.87 22.77 -2.10
C ALA A 22 14.88 21.24 -2.20
N ILE A 23 13.78 20.58 -1.82
CA ILE A 23 13.61 19.12 -1.94
C ILE A 23 13.66 18.69 -3.41
N HIS A 24 12.92 19.37 -4.29
CA HIS A 24 12.84 19.07 -5.72
C HIS A 24 14.21 19.19 -6.39
N ASN A 25 14.93 20.28 -6.10
CA ASN A 25 16.25 20.58 -6.66
C ASN A 25 17.40 19.88 -5.93
N LYS A 26 17.11 19.11 -4.87
CA LYS A 26 18.08 18.40 -4.02
C LYS A 26 19.07 19.33 -3.30
N ASP A 27 18.62 20.54 -2.98
CA ASP A 27 19.39 21.58 -2.29
C ASP A 27 19.34 21.36 -0.76
N LYS A 28 20.24 20.50 -0.29
CA LYS A 28 20.36 20.15 1.14
C LYS A 28 20.75 21.35 2.01
N GLU A 29 21.54 22.28 1.47
CA GLU A 29 22.07 23.42 2.23
C GLU A 29 20.98 24.47 2.49
N LYS A 30 20.16 24.76 1.48
CA LYS A 30 18.95 25.57 1.64
C LYS A 30 17.96 24.91 2.59
N LEU A 31 17.78 23.59 2.50
CA LEU A 31 16.90 22.85 3.40
C LEU A 31 17.36 22.95 4.87
N CYS A 32 18.66 22.74 5.15
CA CYS A 32 19.25 22.95 6.47
C CYS A 32 19.01 24.38 6.99
N THR A 33 19.22 25.39 6.13
CA THR A 33 19.01 26.80 6.49
C THR A 33 17.55 27.08 6.86
N LEU A 34 16.60 26.52 6.11
CA LEU A 34 15.18 26.66 6.39
C LEU A 34 14.79 25.98 7.72
N MET A 35 15.32 24.77 7.97
CA MET A 35 15.09 24.06 9.24
C MET A 35 15.66 24.81 10.45
N GLN A 36 16.86 25.40 10.33
CA GLN A 36 17.46 26.25 11.37
C GLN A 36 16.62 27.51 11.67
N ARG A 37 15.84 27.99 10.70
CA ARG A 37 14.90 29.10 10.86
C ARG A 37 13.54 28.67 11.42
N GLY A 38 13.42 27.42 11.88
CA GLY A 38 12.23 26.89 12.53
C GLY A 38 11.28 26.16 11.58
N TRP A 39 11.67 25.88 10.33
CA TRP A 39 10.84 25.05 9.46
C TRP A 39 10.75 23.62 9.98
N ASN A 40 9.52 23.13 10.19
CA ASN A 40 9.28 21.77 10.65
C ASN A 40 9.32 20.78 9.49
N ILE A 41 10.28 19.85 9.48
CA ILE A 41 10.41 18.81 8.45
C ILE A 41 9.20 17.85 8.40
N ASN A 42 8.41 17.80 9.47
CA ASN A 42 7.23 16.97 9.64
C ASN A 42 5.91 17.71 9.40
N SER A 43 5.94 18.96 8.91
CA SER A 43 4.72 19.64 8.48
C SER A 43 4.20 19.08 7.15
N THR A 44 2.89 19.10 6.98
CA THR A 44 2.23 18.84 5.68
C THR A 44 2.01 20.15 4.94
N GLY A 45 2.12 20.12 3.61
CA GLY A 45 1.66 21.23 2.78
C GLY A 45 0.15 21.44 2.89
N LYS A 46 -0.36 22.58 2.39
CA LYS A 46 -1.81 22.85 2.37
C LYS A 46 -2.64 21.75 1.69
N GLY A 47 -2.08 21.06 0.70
CA GLY A 47 -2.70 19.91 0.02
C GLY A 47 -2.50 18.58 0.74
N GLY A 48 -2.09 18.61 2.01
CA GLY A 48 -1.98 17.46 2.91
C GLY A 48 -0.79 16.53 2.66
N MET A 49 0.07 16.80 1.67
CA MET A 49 1.26 15.99 1.38
C MET A 49 2.44 16.34 2.31
N THR A 50 3.11 15.33 2.86
CA THR A 50 4.35 15.49 3.62
C THR A 50 5.55 15.69 2.69
N TYR A 51 6.62 16.31 3.18
CA TYR A 51 7.86 16.46 2.41
C TYR A 51 8.53 15.13 2.07
N LEU A 52 8.45 14.18 3.00
CA LEU A 52 8.99 12.84 2.80
C LEU A 52 8.20 12.10 1.70
N GLU A 53 6.87 12.16 1.74
CA GLU A 53 6.03 11.56 0.69
C GLU A 53 6.33 12.20 -0.68
N TYR A 54 6.48 13.52 -0.75
CA TYR A 54 6.83 14.17 -2.02
C TYR A 54 8.18 13.69 -2.57
N ALA A 55 9.19 13.51 -1.71
CA ALA A 55 10.50 13.00 -2.11
C ALA A 55 10.41 11.55 -2.62
N VAL A 56 9.59 10.71 -1.98
CA VAL A 56 9.31 9.34 -2.46
C VAL A 56 8.56 9.40 -3.80
N PHE A 57 7.45 10.13 -3.87
CA PHE A 57 6.58 10.24 -5.06
C PHE A 57 7.33 10.70 -6.31
N THR A 58 8.30 11.60 -6.15
CA THR A 58 9.18 12.12 -7.22
C THR A 58 10.42 11.27 -7.48
N ASP A 59 10.50 10.07 -6.89
CA ASP A 59 11.61 9.11 -7.03
C ASP A 59 12.98 9.69 -6.64
N ASN A 60 12.99 10.59 -5.64
CA ASN A 60 14.19 11.28 -5.17
C ASN A 60 14.83 10.57 -3.98
N TYR A 61 15.49 9.44 -4.23
CA TYR A 61 16.07 8.60 -3.18
C TYR A 61 17.03 9.37 -2.26
N LYS A 62 17.94 10.16 -2.84
CA LYS A 62 18.94 10.93 -2.06
C LYS A 62 18.31 11.96 -1.14
N MET A 63 17.17 12.52 -1.53
CA MET A 63 16.46 13.48 -0.69
C MET A 63 15.57 12.77 0.33
N THR A 64 14.99 11.63 -0.01
CA THR A 64 14.29 10.76 0.94
C THR A 64 15.22 10.36 2.08
N GLU A 65 16.42 9.88 1.76
CA GLU A 65 17.45 9.52 2.74
C GLU A 65 17.85 10.72 3.60
N PHE A 66 18.10 11.87 2.98
CA PHE A 66 18.44 13.09 3.69
C PHE A 66 17.33 13.55 4.65
N LEU A 67 16.07 13.52 4.23
CA LEU A 67 14.93 13.91 5.06
C LEU A 67 14.81 13.00 6.29
N LEU A 68 14.95 11.68 6.10
CA LEU A 68 14.93 10.69 7.18
C LEU A 68 16.11 10.89 8.16
N GLU A 69 17.32 11.12 7.64
CA GLU A 69 18.51 11.45 8.45
C GLU A 69 18.32 12.71 9.31
N ASN A 70 17.45 13.62 8.88
CA ASN A 70 17.14 14.88 9.57
C ASN A 70 15.79 14.84 10.32
N GLY A 71 15.28 13.64 10.63
CA GLY A 71 14.15 13.46 11.54
C GLY A 71 12.77 13.54 10.89
N ALA A 72 12.67 13.40 9.57
CA ALA A 72 11.37 13.15 8.94
C ALA A 72 10.79 11.83 9.44
N ASP A 73 9.54 11.85 9.91
CA ASP A 73 8.84 10.66 10.40
C ASP A 73 8.23 9.89 9.22
N PRO A 74 8.66 8.63 8.97
CA PRO A 74 8.16 7.82 7.86
C PRO A 74 6.72 7.35 8.01
N ASN A 75 6.08 7.60 9.16
CA ASN A 75 4.71 7.21 9.47
C ASN A 75 3.73 8.39 9.41
N LEU A 76 4.16 9.56 8.94
CA LEU A 76 3.25 10.67 8.69
C LEU A 76 2.46 10.44 7.41
N ILE A 77 1.14 10.36 7.59
CA ILE A 77 0.20 10.20 6.49
C ILE A 77 0.06 11.51 5.71
N SER A 78 0.12 11.38 4.39
CA SER A 78 -0.28 12.43 3.47
C SER A 78 -1.75 12.24 3.14
N LEU A 79 -2.56 13.29 3.30
CA LEU A 79 -3.98 13.29 2.92
C LEU A 79 -4.12 14.08 1.62
N VAL A 80 -4.07 13.40 0.48
CA VAL A 80 -4.16 14.06 -0.82
C VAL A 80 -5.59 14.14 -1.31
N ASP A 81 -5.82 15.16 -2.12
CA ASP A 81 -7.12 15.46 -2.75
C ASP A 81 -8.30 15.58 -1.77
N PRO A 82 -8.29 16.57 -0.87
CA PRO A 82 -9.36 16.77 0.12
C PRO A 82 -10.72 17.11 -0.51
N ASN A 83 -10.78 17.38 -1.82
CA ASN A 83 -12.01 17.69 -2.54
C ASN A 83 -12.43 16.57 -3.49
N ASP A 84 -11.75 15.41 -3.48
CA ASP A 84 -12.23 14.26 -4.22
C ASP A 84 -13.60 13.85 -3.69
N ARG A 85 -14.48 13.41 -4.60
CA ARG A 85 -15.86 13.01 -4.28
C ARG A 85 -15.95 11.81 -3.33
N TYR A 86 -14.86 11.06 -3.21
CA TYR A 86 -14.72 9.90 -2.32
C TYR A 86 -14.01 10.25 -1.00
N GLY A 87 -13.59 11.51 -0.83
CA GLY A 87 -12.84 11.99 0.33
C GLY A 87 -11.32 11.91 0.14
N PRO A 88 -10.54 12.44 1.11
CA PRO A 88 -9.09 12.44 1.02
C PRO A 88 -8.54 11.01 1.05
N GLU A 89 -7.64 10.69 0.11
CA GLU A 89 -6.92 9.41 0.11
C GLU A 89 -5.66 9.52 0.98
N GLY A 90 -5.49 8.54 1.86
CA GLY A 90 -4.30 8.38 2.68
C GLY A 90 -3.14 7.81 1.89
N MET A 91 -1.98 8.46 1.95
CA MET A 91 -0.72 7.94 1.41
C MET A 91 0.35 7.91 2.49
N LEU A 92 1.09 6.80 2.55
CA LEU A 92 2.26 6.64 3.40
C LEU A 92 3.49 6.37 2.54
N PRO A 93 4.67 6.92 2.90
CA PRO A 93 5.91 6.71 2.15
C PRO A 93 6.20 5.25 1.81
N LEU A 94 6.00 4.34 2.76
CA LEU A 94 6.27 2.92 2.57
C LEU A 94 5.32 2.25 1.56
N SER A 95 4.04 2.62 1.61
CA SER A 95 3.03 2.15 0.64
C SER A 95 3.36 2.66 -0.76
N SER A 96 3.62 3.96 -0.89
CA SER A 96 4.02 4.59 -2.16
C SER A 96 5.26 3.92 -2.75
N ALA A 97 6.30 3.67 -1.95
CA ALA A 97 7.53 2.98 -2.36
C ALA A 97 7.31 1.54 -2.86
N CYS A 98 6.17 0.91 -2.53
CA CYS A 98 5.84 -0.42 -3.00
C CYS A 98 5.29 -0.47 -4.43
N HIS A 99 4.89 0.66 -5.01
CA HIS A 99 4.53 0.74 -6.43
C HIS A 99 5.71 0.42 -7.37
N SER A 100 5.40 -0.12 -8.55
CA SER A 100 6.39 -0.59 -9.53
C SER A 100 7.40 0.46 -9.98
N LYS A 101 7.03 1.75 -9.96
CA LYS A 101 7.94 2.84 -10.37
C LYS A 101 9.15 2.99 -9.46
N HIS A 102 9.08 2.54 -8.20
CA HIS A 102 10.15 2.73 -7.23
C HIS A 102 11.01 1.49 -7.04
N SER A 103 12.32 1.72 -6.89
CA SER A 103 13.27 0.68 -6.49
C SER A 103 12.99 0.17 -5.07
N ILE A 104 13.23 -1.12 -4.82
CA ILE A 104 13.20 -1.72 -3.47
C ILE A 104 14.08 -0.96 -2.46
N LYS A 105 15.10 -0.21 -2.91
CA LYS A 105 15.93 0.62 -2.02
C LYS A 105 15.11 1.59 -1.17
N PHE A 106 14.01 2.14 -1.69
CA PHE A 106 13.11 3.00 -0.90
C PHE A 106 12.43 2.22 0.22
N VAL A 107 11.91 1.04 -0.07
CA VAL A 107 11.29 0.15 0.92
C VAL A 107 12.27 -0.17 2.04
N LYS A 108 13.50 -0.57 1.68
CA LYS A 108 14.57 -0.87 2.65
C LYS A 108 14.93 0.34 3.51
N LEU A 109 15.05 1.51 2.89
CA LEU A 109 15.38 2.76 3.56
C LEU A 109 14.28 3.16 4.55
N LEU A 110 13.02 3.18 4.12
CA LEU A 110 11.89 3.58 4.97
C LEU A 110 11.73 2.65 6.17
N ILE A 111 11.84 1.33 5.96
CA ILE A 111 11.80 0.35 7.06
C ILE A 111 12.99 0.53 8.02
N LYS A 112 14.19 0.79 7.49
CA LYS A 112 15.38 1.10 8.33
C LYS A 112 15.13 2.28 9.27
N TYR A 113 14.35 3.27 8.86
CA TYR A 113 13.99 4.43 9.68
C TYR A 113 12.68 4.27 10.46
N GLY A 114 12.12 3.05 10.54
CA GLY A 114 10.99 2.74 11.41
C GLY A 114 9.61 2.92 10.76
N ALA A 115 9.51 2.87 9.43
CA ALA A 115 8.21 2.79 8.78
C ALA A 115 7.45 1.53 9.22
N ASN A 116 6.19 1.70 9.62
CA ASN A 116 5.32 0.61 10.03
C ASN A 116 4.82 -0.17 8.79
N VAL A 117 5.28 -1.41 8.66
CA VAL A 117 4.93 -2.31 7.55
C VAL A 117 3.45 -2.73 7.53
N ASN A 118 2.74 -2.56 8.65
CA ASN A 118 1.34 -2.94 8.84
C ASN A 118 0.43 -1.72 9.05
N ASP A 119 0.85 -0.53 8.66
CA ASP A 119 0.03 0.67 8.75
C ASP A 119 -1.10 0.65 7.70
N ASP A 120 -2.34 0.64 8.17
CA ASP A 120 -3.56 0.53 7.37
C ASP A 120 -4.32 1.86 7.22
N ARG A 121 -3.74 2.98 7.66
CA ARG A 121 -4.30 4.32 7.41
C ARG A 121 -4.18 4.73 5.94
N ALA A 122 -3.38 3.99 5.17
CA ALA A 122 -3.22 4.04 3.72
C ALA A 122 -3.19 2.60 3.20
N PRO A 123 -3.23 2.34 1.87
CA PRO A 123 -3.14 0.99 1.35
C PRO A 123 -1.92 0.23 1.88
N LEU A 124 -2.14 -0.97 2.42
CA LEU A 124 -1.07 -1.77 3.01
C LEU A 124 0.07 -1.99 2.01
N PRO A 125 1.34 -1.80 2.41
CA PRO A 125 2.48 -1.94 1.51
C PRO A 125 2.54 -3.29 0.76
N ILE A 126 2.11 -4.37 1.42
CA ILE A 126 2.10 -5.71 0.82
C ILE A 126 1.09 -5.84 -0.34
N PHE A 127 -0.05 -5.12 -0.27
CA PHE A 127 -1.04 -5.08 -1.36
C PHE A 127 -0.46 -4.36 -2.58
N ALA A 128 0.14 -3.18 -2.37
CA ALA A 128 0.77 -2.42 -3.45
C ALA A 128 1.87 -3.25 -4.14
N ALA A 129 2.70 -3.98 -3.38
CA ALA A 129 3.71 -4.86 -3.94
C ALA A 129 3.12 -6.05 -4.72
N ALA A 130 2.05 -6.68 -4.20
CA ALA A 130 1.35 -7.80 -4.85
C ALA A 130 0.65 -7.39 -6.14
N LEU A 131 -0.04 -6.25 -6.16
CA LEU A 131 -0.62 -5.68 -7.37
C LEU A 131 0.41 -5.48 -8.50
N ASN A 132 1.65 -5.17 -8.14
CA ASN A 132 2.76 -5.01 -9.10
C ASN A 132 3.56 -6.29 -9.35
N ASN A 133 3.14 -7.45 -8.82
CA ASN A 133 3.84 -8.73 -8.90
C ASN A 133 5.30 -8.67 -8.40
N ASP A 134 5.62 -7.76 -7.47
CA ASP A 134 6.99 -7.55 -6.97
C ASP A 134 7.27 -8.43 -5.75
N LYS A 135 7.52 -9.71 -6.02
CA LYS A 135 7.84 -10.73 -5.01
C LYS A 135 9.00 -10.33 -4.10
N ARG A 136 9.98 -9.59 -4.59
CA ARG A 136 11.14 -9.15 -3.78
C ARG A 136 10.74 -8.15 -2.71
N LYS A 137 9.83 -7.22 -3.02
CA LYS A 137 9.30 -6.28 -2.05
C LYS A 137 8.42 -6.99 -1.03
N ILE A 138 7.58 -7.93 -1.47
CA ILE A 138 6.76 -8.75 -0.57
C ILE A 138 7.65 -9.52 0.40
N GLU A 139 8.66 -10.24 -0.10
CA GLU A 139 9.60 -10.99 0.75
C GLU A 139 10.29 -10.10 1.78
N TYR A 140 10.78 -8.93 1.37
CA TYR A 140 11.40 -7.99 2.30
C TYR A 140 10.43 -7.45 3.36
N LEU A 141 9.17 -7.18 2.98
CA LEU A 141 8.13 -6.76 3.91
C LEU A 141 7.83 -7.87 4.94
N LEU A 142 7.71 -9.12 4.49
CA LEU A 142 7.47 -10.28 5.37
C LEU A 142 8.65 -10.50 6.34
N GLU A 143 9.89 -10.39 5.85
CA GLU A 143 11.11 -10.45 6.69
C GLU A 143 11.11 -9.40 7.82
N HIS A 144 10.38 -8.28 7.64
CA HIS A 144 10.28 -7.19 8.60
C HIS A 144 8.91 -7.14 9.31
N GLY A 145 8.18 -8.26 9.33
CA GLY A 145 6.98 -8.43 10.14
C GLY A 145 5.68 -7.97 9.50
N ALA A 146 5.62 -7.80 8.18
CA ALA A 146 4.34 -7.60 7.50
C ALA A 146 3.43 -8.81 7.71
N ASP A 147 2.20 -8.57 8.13
CA ASP A 147 1.18 -9.60 8.30
C ASP A 147 0.51 -9.87 6.96
N ILE A 148 0.84 -11.03 6.36
CA ILE A 148 0.30 -11.48 5.09
C ILE A 148 -1.22 -11.70 5.11
N ASN A 149 -1.81 -11.85 6.30
CA ASN A 149 -3.25 -12.08 6.50
C ASN A 149 -3.98 -10.85 7.04
N LYS A 150 -3.31 -9.69 7.13
CA LYS A 150 -3.95 -8.45 7.54
C LYS A 150 -4.98 -8.02 6.51
N LEU A 151 -6.13 -7.58 7.02
CA LEU A 151 -7.22 -7.09 6.19
C LEU A 151 -6.95 -5.64 5.79
N GLN A 152 -7.06 -5.36 4.49
CA GLN A 152 -7.11 -4.02 3.93
C GLN A 152 -8.54 -3.48 4.12
N GLU A 153 -8.65 -2.40 4.91
CA GLU A 153 -9.93 -1.74 5.23
C GLU A 153 -11.00 -2.69 5.81
N GLY A 154 -10.61 -3.81 6.41
CA GLY A 154 -11.53 -4.81 6.96
C GLY A 154 -12.08 -5.84 5.95
N PHE A 155 -11.84 -5.66 4.64
CA PHE A 155 -12.49 -6.47 3.61
C PHE A 155 -11.60 -7.60 3.06
N ASN A 156 -10.43 -7.26 2.52
CA ASN A 156 -9.65 -8.23 1.74
C ASN A 156 -8.32 -8.54 2.40
N THR A 157 -7.84 -9.77 2.26
CA THR A 157 -6.42 -10.11 2.47
C THR A 157 -5.67 -9.95 1.15
N VAL A 158 -4.33 -9.92 1.19
CA VAL A 158 -3.54 -9.79 -0.03
C VAL A 158 -3.79 -10.96 -0.99
N ILE A 159 -4.05 -12.17 -0.47
CA ILE A 159 -4.35 -13.33 -1.32
C ILE A 159 -5.74 -13.23 -1.96
N THR A 160 -6.78 -12.75 -1.27
CA THR A 160 -8.11 -12.60 -1.85
C THR A 160 -8.15 -11.52 -2.93
N ASP A 161 -7.43 -10.41 -2.75
CA ASP A 161 -7.26 -9.37 -3.77
C ASP A 161 -6.62 -9.90 -5.07
N GLN A 162 -5.63 -10.81 -4.97
CA GLN A 162 -5.03 -11.40 -6.17
C GLN A 162 -5.99 -12.35 -6.91
N VAL A 163 -6.95 -12.96 -6.22
CA VAL A 163 -7.98 -13.81 -6.85
C VAL A 163 -8.97 -12.96 -7.65
N THR A 164 -9.46 -11.85 -7.08
CA THR A 164 -10.40 -10.96 -7.78
C THR A 164 -9.76 -10.39 -9.05
N ALA A 165 -8.47 -10.07 -8.99
CA ALA A 165 -7.66 -9.64 -10.13
C ALA A 165 -7.29 -10.78 -11.12
N GLY A 166 -7.62 -12.04 -10.83
CA GLY A 166 -7.29 -13.20 -11.69
C GLY A 166 -5.80 -13.54 -11.74
N LYS A 167 -5.00 -13.09 -10.77
CA LYS A 167 -3.54 -13.28 -10.69
C LYS A 167 -3.19 -14.61 -10.02
N TRP A 168 -3.69 -15.71 -10.57
CA TRP A 168 -3.56 -17.06 -10.01
C TRP A 168 -2.13 -17.50 -9.66
N PRO A 169 -1.08 -17.20 -10.46
CA PRO A 169 0.29 -17.53 -10.06
C PRO A 169 0.75 -16.79 -8.79
N MET A 170 0.25 -15.58 -8.56
CA MET A 170 0.54 -14.85 -7.32
C MET A 170 -0.28 -15.42 -6.15
N VAL A 171 -1.53 -15.83 -6.37
CA VAL A 171 -2.35 -16.51 -5.35
C VAL A 171 -1.64 -17.76 -4.82
N LEU A 172 -1.19 -18.64 -5.71
CA LEU A 172 -0.45 -19.86 -5.34
C LEU A 172 0.84 -19.52 -4.57
N TRP A 173 1.57 -18.51 -5.05
CA TRP A 173 2.82 -18.11 -4.41
C TRP A 173 2.63 -17.46 -3.04
N LEU A 174 1.60 -16.61 -2.87
CA LEU A 174 1.26 -16.03 -1.56
C LEU A 174 0.80 -17.12 -0.58
N TRP A 175 0.06 -18.11 -1.06
CA TRP A 175 -0.31 -19.27 -0.26
C TRP A 175 0.95 -20.06 0.19
N ASP A 176 1.93 -20.24 -0.69
CA ASP A 176 3.23 -20.83 -0.32
C ASP A 176 4.00 -20.00 0.72
N LYS A 177 3.76 -18.69 0.77
CA LYS A 177 4.32 -17.77 1.79
C LYS A 177 3.53 -17.72 3.10
N GLY A 178 2.45 -18.51 3.22
CA GLY A 178 1.65 -18.61 4.45
C GLY A 178 0.41 -17.72 4.48
N ALA A 179 -0.01 -17.16 3.34
CA ALA A 179 -1.32 -16.54 3.24
C ALA A 179 -2.42 -17.60 3.43
N ASP A 180 -3.39 -17.32 4.29
CA ASP A 180 -4.54 -18.17 4.56
C ASP A 180 -5.62 -17.90 3.50
N PRO A 181 -5.89 -18.84 2.58
CA PRO A 181 -6.91 -18.64 1.55
C PRO A 181 -8.34 -18.63 2.10
N MET A 182 -8.55 -19.10 3.34
CA MET A 182 -9.85 -19.18 3.98
C MET A 182 -10.15 -18.01 4.90
N LYS A 183 -9.16 -17.14 5.16
CA LYS A 183 -9.34 -15.92 5.95
C LYS A 183 -10.37 -15.02 5.27
N THR A 184 -11.38 -14.61 6.05
CA THR A 184 -12.44 -13.72 5.60
C THR A 184 -12.29 -12.32 6.20
N GLY A 185 -12.72 -11.31 5.45
CA GLY A 185 -13.01 -9.99 5.98
C GLY A 185 -14.44 -9.86 6.51
N GLU A 186 -14.91 -8.63 6.64
CA GLU A 186 -16.25 -8.26 7.10
C GLU A 186 -17.38 -8.75 6.18
N ASP A 187 -17.12 -8.87 4.88
CA ASP A 187 -18.07 -9.35 3.88
C ASP A 187 -18.12 -10.88 3.76
N GLU A 188 -17.39 -11.58 4.63
CA GLU A 188 -17.27 -13.05 4.68
C GLU A 188 -16.71 -13.67 3.38
N THR A 189 -16.08 -12.87 2.51
CA THR A 189 -15.46 -13.37 1.28
C THR A 189 -14.06 -13.94 1.56
N ASN A 190 -13.68 -14.98 0.82
CA ASN A 190 -12.35 -15.58 0.84
C ASN A 190 -12.00 -16.14 -0.55
N VAL A 191 -10.85 -16.82 -0.69
CA VAL A 191 -10.40 -17.36 -1.98
C VAL A 191 -11.44 -18.34 -2.55
N ALA A 192 -12.05 -19.18 -1.71
CA ALA A 192 -13.03 -20.17 -2.17
C ALA A 192 -14.31 -19.54 -2.71
N VAL A 193 -14.80 -18.45 -2.09
CA VAL A 193 -15.94 -17.67 -2.61
C VAL A 193 -15.64 -17.17 -4.02
N TRP A 194 -14.49 -16.50 -4.21
CA TRP A 194 -14.15 -15.93 -5.50
C TRP A 194 -13.83 -16.99 -6.57
N VAL A 195 -13.28 -18.14 -6.18
CA VAL A 195 -13.13 -19.29 -7.09
C VAL A 195 -14.51 -19.81 -7.53
N GLN A 196 -15.49 -19.91 -6.62
CA GLN A 196 -16.85 -20.31 -6.98
C GLN A 196 -17.50 -19.31 -7.94
N GLU A 197 -17.42 -18.01 -7.66
CA GLU A 197 -17.95 -16.96 -8.55
C GLU A 197 -17.35 -17.03 -9.96
N ARG A 198 -16.05 -17.36 -10.07
CA ARG A 198 -15.39 -17.58 -11.36
C ARG A 198 -15.91 -18.84 -12.06
N ILE A 199 -16.14 -19.94 -11.34
CA ILE A 199 -16.73 -21.17 -11.88
C ILE A 199 -18.13 -20.89 -12.46
N ASP A 200 -18.98 -20.18 -11.71
CA ASP A 200 -20.37 -19.92 -12.08
C ASP A 200 -20.50 -18.91 -13.23
N GLY A 201 -19.56 -17.97 -13.34
CA GLY A 201 -19.54 -16.97 -14.40
C GLY A 201 -18.74 -17.38 -15.63
N THR A 202 -17.42 -17.20 -15.56
CA THR A 202 -16.52 -17.24 -16.73
C THR A 202 -15.77 -18.55 -16.92
N GLY A 203 -15.85 -19.47 -15.95
CA GLY A 203 -14.95 -20.61 -15.82
C GLY A 203 -13.58 -20.23 -15.24
N LEU A 204 -12.80 -21.25 -14.88
CA LEU A 204 -11.42 -21.12 -14.39
C LEU A 204 -10.40 -21.30 -15.53
N THR A 205 -9.28 -20.60 -15.41
CA THR A 205 -8.08 -20.90 -16.21
C THR A 205 -7.36 -22.13 -15.62
N GLU A 206 -6.34 -22.65 -16.30
CA GLU A 206 -5.51 -23.75 -15.77
C GLU A 206 -4.94 -23.44 -14.38
N ASP A 207 -4.39 -22.24 -14.17
CA ASP A 207 -3.89 -21.84 -12.85
C ASP A 207 -5.03 -21.62 -11.83
N GLY A 208 -6.22 -21.22 -12.28
CA GLY A 208 -7.42 -21.17 -11.43
C GLY A 208 -7.85 -22.56 -10.96
N GLU A 209 -7.82 -23.56 -11.85
CA GLU A 209 -8.09 -24.97 -11.50
C GLU A 209 -7.05 -25.52 -10.51
N ARG A 210 -5.79 -25.09 -10.61
CA ARG A 210 -4.77 -25.44 -9.62
C ARG A 210 -5.07 -24.87 -8.23
N VAL A 211 -5.57 -23.62 -8.16
CA VAL A 211 -6.02 -23.03 -6.89
C VAL A 211 -7.24 -23.79 -6.35
N LYS A 212 -8.23 -24.10 -7.18
CA LYS A 212 -9.39 -24.92 -6.82
C LYS A 212 -8.97 -26.28 -6.26
N ALA A 213 -8.12 -27.02 -6.97
CA ALA A 213 -7.62 -28.32 -6.53
C ALA A 213 -6.87 -28.24 -5.19
N ARG A 214 -6.12 -27.16 -4.96
CA ARG A 214 -5.42 -26.92 -3.68
C ARG A 214 -6.39 -26.58 -2.54
N LEU A 215 -7.50 -25.91 -2.83
CA LEU A 215 -8.58 -25.71 -1.85
C LEU A 215 -9.25 -27.05 -1.51
N GLU A 216 -9.51 -27.89 -2.52
CA GLU A 216 -10.07 -29.23 -2.32
C GLU A 216 -9.16 -30.13 -1.48
N SER A 217 -7.83 -30.01 -1.64
CA SER A 217 -6.87 -30.78 -0.84
C SER A 217 -6.85 -30.41 0.65
N ILE A 218 -7.30 -29.20 1.01
CA ILE A 218 -7.50 -28.78 2.41
C ILE A 218 -8.95 -28.95 2.89
N GLY A 219 -9.80 -29.64 2.10
CA GLY A 219 -11.15 -30.03 2.49
C GLY A 219 -12.27 -29.08 2.05
N VAL A 220 -11.97 -28.04 1.27
CA VAL A 220 -13.01 -27.18 0.67
C VAL A 220 -13.78 -27.97 -0.38
N LYS A 221 -15.11 -27.91 -0.34
CA LYS A 221 -15.97 -28.59 -1.32
C LYS A 221 -16.60 -27.57 -2.25
N PHE A 222 -16.51 -27.82 -3.55
CA PHE A 222 -17.23 -27.09 -4.59
C PHE A 222 -18.49 -27.88 -5.03
N PRO A 223 -19.65 -27.25 -5.28
CA PRO A 223 -19.86 -25.80 -5.24
C PRO A 223 -19.77 -25.26 -3.81
N TYR A 224 -18.99 -24.19 -3.65
CA TYR A 224 -18.69 -23.62 -2.34
C TYR A 224 -19.76 -22.59 -1.98
N ARG A 225 -20.34 -22.71 -0.80
CA ARG A 225 -21.28 -21.73 -0.25
C ARG A 225 -20.81 -21.37 1.15
N PRO A 226 -20.38 -20.13 1.41
CA PRO A 226 -19.98 -19.74 2.76
C PRO A 226 -21.17 -19.87 3.71
N VAL A 227 -20.91 -20.40 4.91
CA VAL A 227 -21.88 -20.39 5.99
C VAL A 227 -21.95 -18.94 6.46
N LYS A 228 -23.06 -18.24 6.18
CA LYS A 228 -23.28 -16.90 6.73
C LYS A 228 -23.16 -16.99 8.24
N LYS A 229 -22.37 -16.13 8.89
CA LYS A 229 -22.52 -15.99 10.33
C LYS A 229 -23.93 -15.46 10.54
N GLU A 230 -24.78 -16.27 11.17
CA GLU A 230 -26.03 -15.79 11.70
C GLU A 230 -25.68 -14.58 12.55
N SER A 231 -26.17 -13.41 12.15
CA SER A 231 -26.09 -12.22 12.98
C SER A 231 -26.71 -12.63 14.30
N MET A 232 -25.88 -12.74 15.34
CA MET A 232 -26.37 -12.60 16.70
C MET A 232 -26.90 -11.17 16.78
N GLU A 233 -28.15 -11.00 16.37
CA GLU A 233 -28.99 -9.89 16.78
C GLU A 233 -28.95 -9.91 18.30
N THR A 234 -28.11 -9.05 18.87
CA THR A 234 -28.22 -8.67 20.25
C THR A 234 -29.53 -7.92 20.38
N ASP A 235 -30.61 -8.65 20.66
CA ASP A 235 -31.70 -8.13 21.46
C ASP A 235 -31.10 -7.60 22.77
N LYS A 236 -30.95 -6.27 22.86
CA LYS A 236 -31.14 -5.46 24.08
C LYS A 236 -30.97 -3.97 23.81
#